data_AF-M9ZQE6-F1
#
_entry.id   AF-M9ZQE6-F1
#
_cell.length_a   1.000
_cell.length_b   1.000
_cell.length_c   1.000
_cell.angle_alpha   90.00
_cell.angle_beta   90.00
_cell.angle_gamma   90.00
#
_symmetry.space_group_name_H-M   'P 1'
#
loop_
_entity.id
_entity.type
_entity.pdbx_description
1 polymer ?
#
loop_
_entity_poly.entity_id
_entity_poly.type
_entity_poly.pdbx_seq_one_letter_code
_entity_poly.pdbx_strand_id
1 'polypeptide(L)'
;MDLNFLHGTLIEYRCHKGYDITSHTRLVCQEDGGWNGTAPSCVPAECESPPSPEHGWVNVTDASLGSMVTYSCEEGYVLEGEPVRHCVSGQLWTSDAPVCRPVSCGDLGAIANGTVHGGDFVYPEILHFECDLGFVLKGSDTIACQADGRWNGLKPHCELVSCGPPKVPSDITFEGTDYNYNSEIELSCKPGFILKGKSTSVCQADGSWSHESLSCVPARCGKPSPIPHGHVLGSEFGYSSKVKYECDEGYKLNGEPTLVCQSDG
;
A
#
# COMPACT_ATOMS: atom_id res chain seq x y z
N MET A 1 38.23 3.60 76.06
CA MET A 1 37.09 3.63 76.99
C MET A 1 36.58 2.21 77.08
N ASP A 2 36.78 1.53 78.20
CA ASP A 2 36.24 0.19 78.44
C ASP A 2 34.74 0.28 78.63
N LEU A 3 33.99 -0.19 77.63
CA LEU A 3 32.54 -0.29 77.69
C LEU A 3 32.16 -1.60 78.41
N ASN A 4 31.86 -1.52 79.69
CA ASN A 4 31.31 -2.65 80.45
C ASN A 4 29.78 -2.68 80.26
N PHE A 5 29.26 -3.75 79.67
CA PHE A 5 27.82 -3.93 79.42
C PHE A 5 27.21 -4.87 80.47
N LEU A 6 26.05 -4.50 81.03
CA LEU A 6 25.34 -5.30 82.03
C LEU A 6 24.46 -6.37 81.37
N HIS A 7 24.13 -7.45 82.10
CA HIS A 7 23.15 -8.45 81.68
C HIS A 7 21.83 -7.77 81.26
N GLY A 8 21.28 -8.19 80.11
CA GLY A 8 20.08 -7.60 79.52
C GLY A 8 20.32 -6.35 78.67
N THR A 9 21.56 -5.87 78.55
CA THR A 9 21.89 -4.77 77.62
C THR A 9 21.57 -5.18 76.19
N LEU A 10 20.86 -4.30 75.46
CA LEU A 10 20.53 -4.45 74.04
C LEU A 10 21.40 -3.51 73.21
N ILE A 11 22.12 -4.05 72.23
CA ILE A 11 22.81 -3.25 71.21
C ILE A 11 22.11 -3.42 69.87
N GLU A 12 21.88 -2.32 69.17
CA GLU A 12 21.26 -2.32 67.85
C GLU A 12 22.27 -1.83 66.79
N TYR A 13 22.56 -2.68 65.81
CA TYR A 13 23.41 -2.39 64.67
C TYR A 13 22.61 -1.72 63.56
N ARG A 14 23.26 -0.76 62.89
CA ARG A 14 22.73 -0.05 61.72
C ARG A 14 23.85 0.11 60.70
N CYS A 15 23.53 -0.13 59.44
CA CYS A 15 24.47 0.10 58.34
C CYS A 15 24.44 1.56 57.88
N HIS A 16 25.54 2.00 57.26
CA HIS A 16 25.56 3.27 56.55
C HIS A 16 24.60 3.22 55.34
N LYS A 17 24.17 4.39 54.84
CA LYS A 17 23.27 4.45 53.67
C LYS A 17 23.88 3.69 52.48
N GLY A 18 23.05 2.92 51.77
CA GLY A 18 23.45 2.12 50.61
C GLY A 18 24.01 0.74 50.95
N TYR A 19 23.97 0.34 52.23
CA TYR A 19 24.35 -1.00 52.67
C TYR A 19 23.20 -1.65 53.47
N ASP A 20 22.92 -2.90 53.16
CA ASP A 20 21.94 -3.74 53.85
C ASP A 20 22.61 -4.67 54.86
N ILE A 21 21.90 -4.94 55.96
CA ILE A 21 22.39 -5.78 57.04
C ILE A 21 22.06 -7.26 56.77
N THR A 22 23.04 -8.14 56.89
CA THR A 22 22.89 -9.55 56.48
C THR A 22 22.09 -10.41 57.48
N SER A 23 21.91 -9.96 58.73
CA SER A 23 21.28 -10.77 59.79
C SER A 23 20.68 -9.90 60.91
N HIS A 24 20.43 -10.48 62.09
CA HIS A 24 19.77 -9.84 63.23
C HIS A 24 20.46 -8.51 63.62
N THR A 25 19.66 -7.45 63.72
CA THR A 25 20.13 -6.10 64.07
C THR A 25 20.37 -5.92 65.55
N ARG A 26 19.94 -6.85 66.40
CA ARG A 26 19.92 -6.68 67.86
C ARG A 26 20.61 -7.82 68.57
N LEU A 27 21.58 -7.51 69.42
CA LEU A 27 22.23 -8.48 70.30
C LEU A 27 21.94 -8.14 71.77
N VAL A 28 21.76 -9.18 72.58
CA VAL A 28 21.46 -9.08 74.02
C VAL A 28 22.62 -9.71 74.81
N CYS A 29 23.09 -9.00 75.83
CA CYS A 29 24.10 -9.49 76.77
C CYS A 29 23.47 -10.52 77.71
N GLN A 30 23.99 -11.75 77.71
CA GLN A 30 23.49 -12.91 78.45
C GLN A 30 24.15 -13.02 79.84
N GLU A 31 23.62 -13.88 80.70
CA GLU A 31 24.08 -14.05 82.09
C GLU A 31 25.52 -14.57 82.20
N ASP A 32 26.00 -15.26 81.16
CA ASP A 32 27.38 -15.76 81.03
C ASP A 32 28.38 -14.67 80.60
N GLY A 33 27.90 -13.43 80.39
CA GLY A 33 28.70 -12.31 79.90
C GLY A 33 28.93 -12.32 78.38
N GLY A 34 28.34 -13.28 77.65
CA GLY A 34 28.38 -13.37 76.19
C GLY A 34 27.24 -12.63 75.49
N TRP A 35 27.35 -12.46 74.17
CA TRP A 35 26.25 -11.98 73.33
C TRP A 35 25.52 -13.17 72.70
N ASN A 36 24.19 -13.08 72.57
CA ASN A 36 23.33 -14.10 71.93
C ASN A 36 23.52 -14.21 70.39
N GLY A 37 24.71 -13.92 69.86
CA GLY A 37 25.00 -13.90 68.44
C GLY A 37 26.28 -13.14 68.11
N THR A 38 26.63 -13.09 66.83
CA THR A 38 27.77 -12.35 66.30
C THR A 38 27.32 -11.01 65.71
N ALA A 39 28.24 -10.04 65.64
CA ALA A 39 27.98 -8.78 64.97
C ALA A 39 27.59 -9.04 63.50
N PRO A 40 26.50 -8.43 62.98
CA PRO A 40 26.08 -8.61 61.60
C PRO A 40 27.05 -7.91 60.63
N SER A 41 27.05 -8.35 59.36
CA SER A 41 27.83 -7.69 58.30
C SER A 41 26.93 -6.75 57.50
N CYS A 42 27.50 -5.65 57.01
CA CYS A 42 26.84 -4.74 56.09
C CYS A 42 27.35 -5.01 54.67
N VAL A 43 26.44 -5.40 53.77
CA VAL A 43 26.74 -5.63 52.35
C VAL A 43 26.15 -4.51 51.49
N PRO A 44 26.74 -4.18 50.33
CA PRO A 44 26.13 -3.22 49.41
C PRO A 44 24.68 -3.59 49.11
N ALA A 45 23.77 -2.62 49.25
CA ALA A 45 22.36 -2.83 48.91
C ALA A 45 22.20 -2.95 47.38
N GLU A 46 21.27 -3.80 46.93
CA GLU A 46 21.01 -4.07 45.52
C GLU A 46 19.88 -3.19 44.99
N CYS A 47 20.12 -2.52 43.86
CA CYS A 47 19.08 -1.76 43.18
C CYS A 47 17.96 -2.67 42.67
N GLU A 48 16.77 -2.08 42.47
CA GLU A 48 15.62 -2.79 41.89
C GLU A 48 16.00 -3.45 40.56
N SER A 49 15.54 -4.70 40.35
CA SER A 49 15.80 -5.45 39.12
C SER A 49 15.34 -4.65 37.90
N PRO A 50 16.26 -4.23 37.02
CA PRO A 50 15.90 -3.39 35.89
C PRO A 50 14.99 -4.17 34.91
N PRO A 51 13.86 -3.59 34.47
CA PRO A 51 13.00 -4.24 33.49
C PRO A 51 13.67 -4.24 32.11
N SER A 52 13.44 -5.31 31.34
CA SER A 52 13.80 -5.34 29.93
C SER A 52 12.83 -4.46 29.13
N PRO A 53 13.31 -3.60 28.23
CA PRO A 53 12.44 -2.83 27.35
C PRO A 53 11.76 -3.76 26.33
N GLU A 54 10.59 -3.36 25.84
CA GLU A 54 9.97 -4.02 24.69
C GLU A 54 10.89 -3.90 23.47
N HIS A 55 11.05 -4.96 22.68
CA HIS A 55 12.03 -5.03 21.57
C HIS A 55 13.48 -4.73 21.98
N GLY A 56 13.86 -5.09 23.20
CA GLY A 56 15.24 -4.99 23.66
C GLY A 56 15.53 -5.82 24.90
N TRP A 57 16.74 -5.66 25.43
CA TRP A 57 17.19 -6.40 26.61
C TRP A 57 18.14 -5.56 27.46
N VAL A 58 18.22 -5.93 28.73
CA VAL A 58 19.20 -5.38 29.68
C VAL A 58 20.24 -6.45 30.03
N ASN A 59 21.51 -6.07 29.98
CA ASN A 59 22.62 -6.91 30.41
C ASN A 59 22.94 -6.57 31.87
N VAL A 60 22.51 -7.44 32.79
CA VAL A 60 22.74 -7.30 34.23
C VAL A 60 23.85 -8.25 34.66
N THR A 61 25.04 -7.71 34.92
CA THR A 61 26.16 -8.47 35.50
C THR A 61 26.25 -8.35 37.01
N ASP A 62 25.82 -7.20 37.55
CA ASP A 62 25.78 -6.85 38.96
C ASP A 62 24.71 -5.77 39.16
N ALA A 63 24.02 -5.78 40.30
CA ALA A 63 22.99 -4.81 40.69
C ALA A 63 23.30 -4.13 42.03
N SER A 64 24.45 -4.41 42.64
CA SER A 64 24.89 -3.82 43.90
C SER A 64 25.20 -2.33 43.78
N LEU A 65 25.21 -1.61 44.91
CA LEU A 65 25.59 -0.19 44.95
C LEU A 65 26.92 0.08 44.20
N GLY A 66 26.88 0.97 43.21
CA GLY A 66 28.01 1.34 42.36
C GLY A 66 28.13 0.54 41.05
N SER A 67 27.32 -0.50 40.87
CA SER A 67 27.24 -1.27 39.61
C SER A 67 26.62 -0.47 38.47
N MET A 68 26.76 -0.98 37.24
CA MET A 68 26.10 -0.45 36.05
C MET A 68 25.46 -1.56 35.23
N VAL A 69 24.36 -1.23 34.57
CA VAL A 69 23.66 -2.11 33.63
C VAL A 69 23.57 -1.44 32.27
N THR A 70 23.63 -2.24 31.20
CA THR A 70 23.62 -1.74 29.81
C THR A 70 22.42 -2.29 29.05
N TYR A 71 21.72 -1.40 28.35
CA TYR A 71 20.55 -1.70 27.54
C TYR A 71 20.91 -1.75 26.06
N SER A 72 20.25 -2.65 25.35
CA SER A 72 20.40 -2.85 23.91
C SER A 72 19.03 -3.13 23.29
N CYS A 73 18.85 -2.76 22.02
CA CYS A 73 17.61 -3.01 21.27
C CYS A 73 17.81 -4.10 20.20
N GLU A 74 16.70 -4.74 19.84
CA GLU A 74 16.61 -5.68 18.72
C GLU A 74 16.93 -4.98 17.38
N GLU A 75 17.24 -5.78 16.36
CA GLU A 75 17.45 -5.26 15.01
C GLU A 75 16.19 -4.55 14.49
N GLY A 76 16.33 -3.34 13.94
CA GLY A 76 15.21 -2.52 13.50
C GLY A 76 14.61 -1.64 14.59
N TYR A 77 15.22 -1.59 15.78
CA TYR A 77 14.85 -0.69 16.86
C TYR A 77 16.04 0.17 17.32
N VAL A 78 15.75 1.41 17.69
CA VAL A 78 16.71 2.39 18.20
C VAL A 78 16.42 2.67 19.66
N LEU A 79 17.47 2.72 20.46
CA LEU A 79 17.40 3.03 21.88
C LEU A 79 17.18 4.54 22.07
N GLU A 80 16.07 4.91 22.71
CA GLU A 80 15.74 6.26 23.13
C GLU A 80 15.92 6.40 24.64
N GLY A 81 16.93 7.18 25.05
CA GLY A 81 17.32 7.37 26.45
C GLY A 81 18.78 7.01 26.69
N GLU A 82 19.17 6.93 27.96
CA GLU A 82 20.53 6.56 28.35
C GLU A 82 20.73 5.04 28.25
N PRO A 83 21.72 4.54 27.48
CA PRO A 83 21.95 3.10 27.33
C PRO A 83 22.56 2.47 28.59
N VAL A 84 23.09 3.27 29.51
CA VAL A 84 23.74 2.79 30.74
C VAL A 84 23.10 3.44 31.96
N ARG A 85 22.79 2.63 32.97
CA ARG A 85 22.26 3.09 34.27
C ARG A 85 23.20 2.66 35.39
N HIS A 86 23.41 3.52 36.38
CA HIS A 86 24.23 3.21 37.56
C HIS A 86 23.38 3.07 38.83
N CYS A 87 23.74 2.12 39.69
CA CYS A 87 23.08 1.93 40.98
C CYS A 87 23.68 2.91 42.01
N VAL A 88 22.90 3.90 42.47
CA VAL A 88 23.44 5.02 43.29
C VAL A 88 23.05 5.00 44.76
N SER A 89 21.95 4.32 45.12
CA SER A 89 21.48 4.26 46.50
C SER A 89 21.14 2.86 46.98
N GLY A 90 21.46 1.83 46.19
CA GLY A 90 21.12 0.44 46.48
C GLY A 90 19.63 0.16 46.44
N GLN A 91 18.85 1.03 45.79
CA GLN A 91 17.42 0.87 45.47
C GLN A 91 17.05 1.66 44.20
N LEU A 92 17.75 2.77 43.93
CA LEU A 92 17.49 3.65 42.79
C LEU A 92 18.63 3.63 41.76
N TRP A 93 18.24 3.62 40.49
CA TRP A 93 19.11 3.83 39.33
C TRP A 93 19.23 5.33 38.97
N THR A 94 20.29 5.72 38.25
CA THR A 94 20.55 7.11 37.83
C THR A 94 19.47 7.76 36.96
N SER A 95 18.81 6.98 36.12
CA SER A 95 17.79 7.43 35.15
C SER A 95 16.70 6.38 35.03
N ASP A 96 15.60 6.70 34.34
CA ASP A 96 14.59 5.72 33.97
C ASP A 96 15.14 4.71 32.93
N ALA A 97 14.45 3.57 32.77
CA ALA A 97 14.82 2.60 31.75
C ALA A 97 14.58 3.21 30.34
N PRO A 98 15.53 3.07 29.40
CA PRO A 98 15.33 3.55 28.04
C PRO A 98 14.26 2.73 27.31
N VAL A 99 13.75 3.27 26.20
CA VAL A 99 12.73 2.61 25.38
C VAL A 99 13.32 2.30 24.01
N CYS A 100 13.05 1.11 23.48
CA CYS A 100 13.40 0.77 22.10
C CYS A 100 12.23 1.14 21.18
N ARG A 101 12.46 2.06 20.25
CA ARG A 101 11.47 2.47 19.25
C ARG A 101 11.83 1.94 17.87
N PRO A 102 10.86 1.56 17.04
CA PRO A 102 11.17 1.07 15.70
C PRO A 102 11.85 2.17 14.86
N VAL A 103 12.79 1.77 14.00
CA VAL A 103 13.43 2.68 13.05
C VAL A 103 12.37 3.24 12.10
N SER A 104 12.48 4.52 11.76
CA SER A 104 11.64 5.11 10.71
C SER A 104 12.31 5.02 9.35
N CYS A 105 11.55 4.56 8.35
CA CYS A 105 11.96 4.57 6.94
C CYS A 105 11.58 5.86 6.21
N GLY A 106 10.83 6.75 6.87
CA GLY A 106 10.38 8.03 6.33
C GLY A 106 9.11 7.93 5.48
N ASP A 107 8.34 9.00 5.47
CA ASP A 107 7.11 9.13 4.67
C ASP A 107 7.45 9.29 3.17
N LEU A 108 6.85 8.43 2.34
CA LEU A 108 7.02 8.47 0.89
C LEU A 108 6.03 9.40 0.19
N GLY A 109 5.04 9.91 0.92
CA GLY A 109 3.94 10.72 0.44
C GLY A 109 2.97 9.96 -0.47
N ALA A 110 1.86 10.62 -0.83
CA ALA A 110 0.84 10.04 -1.70
C ALA A 110 1.36 9.76 -3.13
N ILE A 111 0.87 8.70 -3.77
CA ILE A 111 1.05 8.47 -5.21
C ILE A 111 -0.02 9.24 -5.99
N ALA A 112 0.32 9.73 -7.18
CA ALA A 112 -0.67 10.39 -8.05
C ALA A 112 -1.51 9.35 -8.79
N ASN A 113 -2.82 9.58 -8.89
CA ASN A 113 -3.78 8.64 -9.49
C ASN A 113 -3.74 7.24 -8.86
N GLY A 114 -3.66 7.20 -7.53
CA GLY A 114 -3.69 5.98 -6.75
C GLY A 114 -3.73 6.23 -5.25
N THR A 115 -3.79 5.15 -4.50
CA THR A 115 -3.86 5.10 -3.04
C THR A 115 -2.70 4.30 -2.46
N VAL A 116 -2.30 4.70 -1.25
CA VAL A 116 -1.31 3.98 -0.44
C VAL A 116 -2.03 3.48 0.81
N HIS A 117 -2.00 2.17 1.04
CA HIS A 117 -2.55 1.53 2.23
C HIS A 117 -1.42 1.18 3.19
N GLY A 118 -1.64 1.44 4.47
CA GLY A 118 -0.62 1.42 5.53
C GLY A 118 -0.57 2.78 6.25
N GLY A 119 0.29 2.94 7.27
CA GLY A 119 0.38 4.24 7.96
C GLY A 119 1.54 4.45 8.91
N ASP A 120 2.13 3.38 9.44
CA ASP A 120 3.22 3.50 10.38
C ASP A 120 4.54 3.39 9.60
N PHE A 121 5.13 4.51 9.18
CA PHE A 121 6.37 4.54 8.36
C PHE A 121 7.64 4.07 9.11
N VAL A 122 7.52 2.97 9.85
CA VAL A 122 8.48 2.39 10.78
C VAL A 122 8.57 0.88 10.59
N TYR A 123 9.65 0.27 11.03
CA TYR A 123 9.84 -1.18 10.92
C TYR A 123 8.83 -1.95 11.81
N PRO A 124 8.24 -3.07 11.35
CA PRO A 124 8.41 -3.77 10.05
C PRO A 124 7.25 -3.52 9.06
N GLU A 125 6.76 -2.28 8.95
CA GLU A 125 5.59 -1.95 8.13
C GLU A 125 5.76 -2.32 6.65
N ILE A 126 4.66 -2.75 6.03
CA ILE A 126 4.54 -2.97 4.59
C ILE A 126 3.46 -2.05 4.04
N LEU A 127 3.84 -1.16 3.12
CA LEU A 127 2.91 -0.30 2.39
C LEU A 127 2.43 -1.03 1.13
N HIS A 128 1.13 -0.94 0.86
CA HIS A 128 0.50 -1.46 -0.36
C HIS A 128 0.06 -0.31 -1.26
N PHE A 129 0.33 -0.41 -2.56
CA PHE A 129 -0.01 0.59 -3.55
C PHE A 129 -1.07 0.09 -4.51
N GLU A 130 -2.05 0.93 -4.78
CA GLU A 130 -3.14 0.63 -5.70
C GLU A 130 -3.37 1.85 -6.60
N CYS A 131 -3.50 1.64 -7.90
CA CYS A 131 -3.80 2.74 -8.82
C CYS A 131 -5.31 2.94 -8.95
N ASP A 132 -5.70 4.20 -9.20
CA ASP A 132 -7.07 4.55 -9.49
C ASP A 132 -7.54 3.90 -10.80
N LEU A 133 -8.87 3.75 -10.95
CA LEU A 133 -9.46 3.14 -12.15
C LEU A 133 -8.97 3.85 -13.42
N GLY A 134 -8.49 3.06 -14.39
CA GLY A 134 -7.93 3.59 -15.64
C GLY A 134 -6.43 3.86 -15.60
N PHE A 135 -5.75 3.53 -14.50
CA PHE A 135 -4.30 3.58 -14.38
C PHE A 135 -3.72 2.20 -14.05
N VAL A 136 -2.48 1.97 -14.51
CA VAL A 136 -1.71 0.75 -14.27
C VAL A 136 -0.52 1.07 -13.38
N LEU A 137 -0.32 0.27 -12.34
CA LEU A 137 0.83 0.40 -11.46
C LEU A 137 2.13 0.02 -12.16
N LYS A 138 3.12 0.90 -12.11
CA LYS A 138 4.48 0.66 -12.55
C LYS A 138 5.41 0.61 -11.34
N GLY A 139 6.01 -0.55 -11.13
CA GLY A 139 6.85 -0.84 -9.97
C GLY A 139 6.27 -1.96 -9.12
N SER A 140 6.69 -2.01 -7.86
CA SER A 140 6.18 -2.97 -6.88
C SER A 140 4.84 -2.51 -6.32
N ASP A 141 3.90 -3.42 -6.15
CA ASP A 141 2.64 -3.21 -5.43
C ASP A 141 2.84 -3.11 -3.92
N THR A 142 4.02 -3.48 -3.44
CA THR A 142 4.39 -3.47 -2.03
C THR A 142 5.82 -3.00 -1.82
N ILE A 143 6.04 -2.29 -0.73
CA ILE A 143 7.38 -2.01 -0.21
C ILE A 143 7.37 -2.16 1.31
N ALA A 144 8.46 -2.66 1.87
CA ALA A 144 8.60 -2.91 3.30
C ALA A 144 9.68 -2.01 3.91
N CYS A 145 9.41 -1.48 5.10
CA CYS A 145 10.40 -0.79 5.91
C CYS A 145 11.37 -1.83 6.48
N GLN A 146 12.66 -1.65 6.25
CA GLN A 146 13.70 -2.56 6.70
C GLN A 146 14.36 -2.08 8.00
N ALA A 147 15.02 -3.01 8.68
CA ALA A 147 15.66 -2.76 9.97
C ALA A 147 16.81 -1.73 9.90
N ASP A 148 17.35 -1.44 8.71
CA ASP A 148 18.36 -0.39 8.48
C ASP A 148 17.76 1.01 8.30
N GLY A 149 16.44 1.15 8.47
CA GLY A 149 15.71 2.41 8.32
C GLY A 149 15.52 2.80 6.85
N ARG A 150 15.53 1.84 5.91
CA ARG A 150 15.28 2.09 4.49
C ARG A 150 14.11 1.26 3.97
N TRP A 151 13.41 1.81 2.97
CA TRP A 151 12.46 1.03 2.19
C TRP A 151 13.21 0.06 1.26
N ASN A 152 12.72 -1.17 1.17
CA ASN A 152 13.31 -2.19 0.30
C ASN A 152 13.09 -1.95 -1.21
N GLY A 153 12.35 -0.91 -1.57
CA GLY A 153 11.95 -0.61 -2.94
C GLY A 153 11.75 0.89 -3.16
N LEU A 154 11.63 1.26 -4.43
CA LEU A 154 11.29 2.63 -4.83
C LEU A 154 9.78 2.81 -4.84
N LYS A 155 9.33 4.02 -4.53
CA LYS A 155 7.92 4.42 -4.64
C LYS A 155 7.44 4.17 -6.09
N PRO A 156 6.37 3.37 -6.30
CA PRO A 156 5.83 3.12 -7.63
C PRO A 156 5.06 4.33 -8.15
N HIS A 157 4.71 4.31 -9.43
CA HIS A 157 3.89 5.34 -10.06
C HIS A 157 2.77 4.73 -10.91
N CYS A 158 1.67 5.46 -11.05
CA CYS A 158 0.51 5.05 -11.82
C CYS A 158 0.55 5.69 -13.21
N GLU A 159 0.52 4.87 -14.26
CA GLU A 159 0.46 5.34 -15.66
C GLU A 159 -0.93 5.13 -16.24
N LEU A 160 -1.40 6.08 -17.03
CA LEU A 160 -2.71 5.98 -17.67
C LEU A 160 -2.76 4.76 -18.60
N VAL A 161 -3.84 3.98 -18.52
CA VAL A 161 -4.07 2.81 -19.38
C VAL A 161 -4.15 3.27 -20.83
N SER A 162 -3.46 2.55 -21.72
CA SER A 162 -3.58 2.71 -23.17
C SER A 162 -4.05 1.42 -23.81
N CYS A 163 -5.15 1.50 -24.57
CA CYS A 163 -5.67 0.39 -25.36
C CYS A 163 -4.88 0.19 -26.67
N GLY A 164 -4.09 1.21 -27.06
CA GLY A 164 -3.43 1.26 -28.36
C GLY A 164 -4.42 1.29 -29.53
N PRO A 165 -3.92 1.20 -30.77
CA PRO A 165 -4.79 1.20 -31.95
C PRO A 165 -5.80 0.05 -31.90
N PRO A 166 -7.09 0.31 -32.20
CA PRO A 166 -8.15 -0.69 -32.15
C PRO A 166 -7.92 -1.81 -33.17
N LYS A 167 -8.12 -3.06 -32.74
CA LYS A 167 -7.99 -4.25 -33.59
C LYS A 167 -9.35 -4.58 -34.20
N VAL A 168 -9.61 -4.06 -35.40
CA VAL A 168 -10.89 -4.26 -36.12
C VAL A 168 -10.72 -5.15 -37.37
N PRO A 169 -11.79 -5.84 -37.81
CA PRO A 169 -11.82 -6.54 -39.11
C PRO A 169 -11.47 -5.63 -40.29
N SER A 170 -10.99 -6.23 -41.39
CA SER A 170 -10.55 -5.49 -42.58
C SER A 170 -11.61 -4.60 -43.20
N ASP A 171 -12.89 -4.92 -43.01
CA ASP A 171 -14.02 -4.23 -43.65
C ASP A 171 -14.54 -3.05 -42.81
N ILE A 172 -13.90 -2.80 -41.67
CA ILE A 172 -14.17 -1.72 -40.74
C ILE A 172 -13.01 -0.73 -40.76
N THR A 173 -13.37 0.54 -40.83
CA THR A 173 -12.51 1.70 -40.67
C THR A 173 -12.81 2.38 -39.34
N PHE A 174 -11.83 3.10 -38.78
CA PHE A 174 -12.02 3.84 -37.54
C PHE A 174 -11.39 5.22 -37.60
N GLU A 175 -11.96 6.17 -36.86
CA GLU A 175 -11.44 7.52 -36.67
C GLU A 175 -11.16 7.78 -35.19
N GLY A 176 -9.94 8.22 -34.89
CA GLY A 176 -9.49 8.50 -33.53
C GLY A 176 -7.97 8.67 -33.44
N THR A 177 -7.52 9.61 -32.62
CA THR A 177 -6.08 9.94 -32.44
C THR A 177 -5.57 9.68 -31.03
N ASP A 178 -6.46 9.55 -30.04
CA ASP A 178 -6.12 9.17 -28.66
C ASP A 178 -6.63 7.75 -28.39
N TYR A 179 -5.80 6.96 -27.70
CA TYR A 179 -6.03 5.56 -27.37
C TYR A 179 -5.90 5.28 -25.88
N ASN A 180 -5.94 6.33 -25.05
CA ASN A 180 -5.89 6.23 -23.60
C ASN A 180 -7.28 5.95 -23.00
N TYR A 181 -7.33 5.52 -21.74
CA TYR A 181 -8.56 5.27 -20.99
C TYR A 181 -9.61 6.37 -21.18
N ASN A 182 -10.87 5.97 -21.39
CA ASN A 182 -12.01 6.84 -21.71
C ASN A 182 -11.94 7.58 -23.05
N SER A 183 -10.92 7.37 -23.88
CA SER A 183 -10.93 7.86 -25.27
C SER A 183 -12.01 7.12 -26.06
N GLU A 184 -12.72 7.85 -26.93
CA GLU A 184 -13.76 7.32 -27.81
C GLU A 184 -13.29 7.40 -29.27
N ILE A 185 -13.56 6.33 -30.02
CA ILE A 185 -13.31 6.24 -31.46
C ILE A 185 -14.62 5.97 -32.19
N GLU A 186 -14.71 6.47 -33.43
CA GLU A 186 -15.82 6.19 -34.33
C GLU A 186 -15.43 5.03 -35.26
N LEU A 187 -16.35 4.08 -35.44
CA LEU A 187 -16.23 2.89 -36.25
C LEU A 187 -17.22 3.00 -37.42
N SER A 188 -16.71 2.76 -38.62
CA SER A 188 -17.48 2.80 -39.86
C SER A 188 -17.15 1.58 -40.71
N CYS A 189 -18.08 1.14 -41.56
CA CYS A 189 -17.76 0.14 -42.56
C CYS A 189 -17.19 0.81 -43.81
N LYS A 190 -16.42 0.05 -44.59
CA LYS A 190 -16.05 0.48 -45.95
C LYS A 190 -17.28 0.86 -46.79
N PRO A 191 -17.15 1.74 -47.78
CA PRO A 191 -18.25 2.15 -48.65
C PRO A 191 -19.00 0.95 -49.26
N GLY A 192 -20.33 1.00 -49.20
CA GLY A 192 -21.19 -0.09 -49.68
C GLY A 192 -21.56 -1.13 -48.62
N PHE A 193 -21.16 -0.91 -47.38
CA PHE A 193 -21.54 -1.73 -46.23
C PHE A 193 -22.09 -0.86 -45.10
N ILE A 194 -23.05 -1.42 -44.37
CA ILE A 194 -23.70 -0.81 -43.21
C ILE A 194 -23.24 -1.55 -41.96
N LEU A 195 -22.77 -0.80 -40.97
CA LEU A 195 -22.35 -1.34 -39.68
C LEU A 195 -23.56 -1.87 -38.90
N LYS A 196 -23.47 -3.11 -38.43
CA LYS A 196 -24.39 -3.70 -37.47
C LYS A 196 -23.73 -3.70 -36.10
N GLY A 197 -24.18 -2.79 -35.24
CA GLY A 197 -23.66 -2.62 -33.89
C GLY A 197 -23.57 -1.15 -33.50
N LYS A 198 -22.91 -0.88 -32.37
CA LYS A 198 -22.59 0.49 -31.95
C LYS A 198 -21.45 1.02 -32.83
N SER A 199 -21.61 2.24 -33.37
CA SER A 199 -20.56 2.89 -34.15
C SER A 199 -19.49 3.54 -33.29
N THR A 200 -19.64 3.58 -31.97
CA THR A 200 -18.60 4.10 -31.07
C THR A 200 -18.01 3.04 -30.17
N SER A 201 -16.72 3.16 -29.93
CA SER A 201 -15.97 2.29 -29.01
C SER A 201 -15.13 3.12 -28.06
N VAL A 202 -15.10 2.71 -26.80
CA VAL A 202 -14.41 3.44 -25.72
C VAL A 202 -13.28 2.58 -25.17
N CYS A 203 -12.11 3.18 -24.92
CA CYS A 203 -10.99 2.50 -24.28
C CYS A 203 -11.29 2.24 -22.79
N GLN A 204 -11.32 0.98 -22.40
CA GLN A 204 -11.70 0.51 -21.07
C GLN A 204 -10.49 0.38 -20.14
N ALA A 205 -10.74 0.26 -18.84
CA ALA A 205 -9.69 0.22 -17.82
C ALA A 205 -8.81 -1.05 -17.88
N ASP A 206 -9.28 -2.11 -18.54
CA ASP A 206 -8.53 -3.34 -18.78
C ASP A 206 -7.60 -3.27 -20.01
N GLY A 207 -7.57 -2.12 -20.69
CA GLY A 207 -6.80 -1.91 -21.91
C GLY A 207 -7.46 -2.47 -23.17
N SER A 208 -8.75 -2.83 -23.11
CA SER A 208 -9.53 -3.26 -24.27
C SER A 208 -10.47 -2.16 -24.77
N TRP A 209 -10.88 -2.28 -26.03
CA TRP A 209 -11.88 -1.40 -26.61
C TRP A 209 -13.28 -1.98 -26.41
N SER A 210 -14.25 -1.15 -26.05
CA SER A 210 -15.61 -1.59 -25.70
C SER A 210 -16.46 -2.11 -26.87
N HIS A 211 -15.90 -2.24 -28.07
CA HIS A 211 -16.66 -2.75 -29.21
C HIS A 211 -16.78 -4.27 -29.12
N GLU A 212 -18.00 -4.75 -29.17
CA GLU A 212 -18.29 -6.18 -29.28
C GLU A 212 -18.52 -6.56 -30.75
N SER A 213 -18.51 -7.85 -31.05
CA SER A 213 -18.75 -8.48 -32.37
C SER A 213 -19.30 -7.55 -33.46
N LEU A 214 -18.39 -6.91 -34.19
CA LEU A 214 -18.73 -5.98 -35.26
C LEU A 214 -19.00 -6.75 -36.55
N SER A 215 -20.07 -6.37 -37.28
CA SER A 215 -20.34 -6.94 -38.60
C SER A 215 -20.77 -5.88 -39.60
N CYS A 216 -20.19 -5.95 -40.79
CA CYS A 216 -20.56 -5.10 -41.93
C CYS A 216 -21.45 -5.91 -42.86
N VAL A 217 -22.66 -5.43 -43.10
CA VAL A 217 -23.57 -6.06 -44.06
C VAL A 217 -23.64 -5.21 -45.33
N PRO A 218 -23.74 -5.81 -46.53
CA PRO A 218 -23.87 -5.05 -47.76
C PRO A 218 -25.06 -4.07 -47.69
N ALA A 219 -24.83 -2.82 -48.07
CA ALA A 219 -25.89 -1.84 -48.24
C ALA A 219 -26.81 -2.28 -49.38
N ARG A 220 -28.12 -2.22 -49.14
CA ARG A 220 -29.14 -2.60 -50.12
C ARG A 220 -30.23 -1.54 -50.16
N CYS A 221 -30.41 -0.94 -51.32
CA CYS A 221 -31.46 0.02 -51.57
C CYS A 221 -32.85 -0.63 -51.54
N GLY A 222 -33.84 0.16 -51.14
CA GLY A 222 -35.24 -0.21 -51.29
C GLY A 222 -35.62 -0.39 -52.76
N LYS A 223 -36.61 -1.26 -53.04
CA LYS A 223 -37.16 -1.39 -54.38
C LYS A 223 -37.77 -0.05 -54.79
N PRO A 224 -37.38 0.55 -55.94
CA PRO A 224 -37.94 1.81 -56.38
C PRO A 224 -39.46 1.72 -56.54
N SER A 225 -40.15 2.80 -56.20
CA SER A 225 -41.60 2.87 -56.37
C SER A 225 -41.96 2.74 -57.85
N PRO A 226 -43.03 1.98 -58.18
CA PRO A 226 -43.53 1.90 -59.55
C PRO A 226 -44.12 3.25 -59.97
N ILE A 227 -43.97 3.59 -61.26
CA ILE A 227 -44.53 4.80 -61.85
C ILE A 227 -45.76 4.45 -62.69
N PRO A 228 -46.77 5.34 -62.80
CA PRO A 228 -47.89 5.14 -63.72
C PRO A 228 -47.40 5.14 -65.18
N HIS A 229 -47.94 4.24 -66.01
CA HIS A 229 -47.60 4.14 -67.44
C HIS A 229 -46.09 3.97 -67.71
N GLY A 230 -45.44 3.17 -66.87
CA GLY A 230 -44.04 2.82 -67.04
C GLY A 230 -43.62 1.68 -66.12
N HIS A 231 -42.40 1.21 -66.31
CA HIS A 231 -41.83 0.08 -65.59
C HIS A 231 -40.37 0.34 -65.20
N VAL A 232 -39.91 -0.40 -64.18
CA VAL A 232 -38.54 -0.33 -63.66
C VAL A 232 -37.73 -1.48 -64.24
N LEU A 233 -36.63 -1.16 -64.90
CA LEU A 233 -35.65 -2.11 -65.42
C LEU A 233 -34.51 -2.29 -64.42
N GLY A 234 -34.29 -3.54 -64.00
CA GLY A 234 -33.24 -3.94 -63.05
C GLY A 234 -33.80 -4.66 -61.83
N SER A 235 -33.09 -5.69 -61.37
CA SER A 235 -33.46 -6.53 -60.21
C SER A 235 -32.44 -6.52 -59.08
N GLU A 236 -31.28 -5.89 -59.29
CA GLU A 236 -30.23 -5.73 -58.29
C GLU A 236 -30.34 -4.36 -57.60
N PHE A 237 -30.30 -4.39 -56.27
CA PHE A 237 -30.41 -3.20 -55.42
C PHE A 237 -29.21 -3.08 -54.47
N GLY A 238 -28.07 -3.71 -54.81
CA GLY A 238 -26.86 -3.57 -54.01
C GLY A 238 -26.19 -2.22 -54.27
N TYR A 239 -25.24 -1.86 -53.39
CA TYR A 239 -24.40 -0.68 -53.59
C TYR A 239 -23.85 -0.61 -55.03
N SER A 240 -23.90 0.58 -55.64
CA SER A 240 -23.50 0.88 -57.02
C SER A 240 -24.34 0.25 -58.14
N SER A 241 -25.35 -0.59 -57.82
CA SER A 241 -26.31 -1.07 -58.81
C SER A 241 -27.14 0.09 -59.37
N LYS A 242 -27.53 -0.03 -60.65
CA LYS A 242 -28.33 0.96 -61.36
C LYS A 242 -29.66 0.37 -61.80
N VAL A 243 -30.73 1.15 -61.62
CA VAL A 243 -32.07 0.81 -62.09
C VAL A 243 -32.59 1.95 -62.96
N LYS A 244 -33.30 1.61 -64.03
CA LYS A 244 -33.75 2.57 -65.02
C LYS A 244 -35.27 2.59 -65.11
N TYR A 245 -35.86 3.77 -65.20
CA TYR A 245 -37.28 3.93 -65.51
C TYR A 245 -37.48 3.97 -67.03
N GLU A 246 -38.43 3.18 -67.51
CA GLU A 246 -38.88 3.17 -68.90
C GLU A 246 -40.38 3.45 -68.95
N CYS A 247 -40.79 4.40 -69.78
CA CYS A 247 -42.19 4.76 -69.96
C CYS A 247 -42.82 3.88 -71.05
N ASP A 248 -44.11 3.59 -70.90
CA ASP A 248 -44.88 2.92 -71.93
C ASP A 248 -44.98 3.80 -73.19
N GLU A 249 -45.25 3.20 -74.34
CA GLU A 249 -45.32 3.95 -75.61
C GLU A 249 -46.29 5.14 -75.53
N GLY A 250 -45.83 6.31 -75.99
CA GLY A 250 -46.59 7.56 -75.95
C GLY A 250 -46.39 8.41 -74.68
N TYR A 251 -45.67 7.91 -73.67
CA TYR A 251 -45.36 8.64 -72.45
C TYR A 251 -43.89 9.11 -72.42
N LYS A 252 -43.63 10.25 -71.76
CA LYS A 252 -42.29 10.82 -71.59
C LYS A 252 -41.98 10.95 -70.10
N LEU A 253 -40.84 10.42 -69.69
CA LEU A 253 -40.37 10.54 -68.31
C LEU A 253 -40.04 12.00 -67.98
N ASN A 254 -40.50 12.45 -66.81
CA ASN A 254 -40.13 13.75 -66.26
C ASN A 254 -39.25 13.53 -65.02
N GLY A 255 -37.93 13.73 -65.16
CA GLY A 255 -36.94 13.52 -64.10
C GLY A 255 -35.74 12.68 -64.57
N GLU A 256 -34.90 12.28 -63.61
CA GLU A 256 -33.73 11.45 -63.87
C GLU A 256 -34.15 10.01 -64.24
N PRO A 257 -33.75 9.48 -65.41
CA PRO A 257 -34.15 8.16 -65.85
C PRO A 257 -33.47 7.01 -65.11
N THR A 258 -32.39 7.28 -64.36
CA THR A 258 -31.59 6.23 -63.71
C THR A 258 -31.36 6.55 -62.24
N LEU A 259 -31.65 5.60 -61.38
CA LEU A 259 -31.26 5.66 -59.97
C LEU A 259 -30.02 4.79 -59.75
N VAL A 260 -29.10 5.30 -58.93
CA VAL A 260 -27.89 4.58 -58.52
C VAL A 260 -27.96 4.35 -57.03
N CYS A 261 -27.74 3.11 -56.59
CA CYS A 261 -27.75 2.79 -55.17
C CYS A 261 -26.51 3.39 -54.48
N GLN A 262 -26.74 4.25 -53.49
CA GLN A 262 -25.68 4.92 -52.72
C GLN A 262 -25.15 4.01 -51.61
N SER A 263 -24.06 4.42 -50.96
CA SER A 263 -23.34 3.61 -49.97
C SER A 263 -24.09 3.40 -48.66
N ASP A 264 -25.09 4.23 -48.37
CA ASP A 264 -25.95 4.19 -47.19
C ASP A 264 -27.16 3.26 -47.36
N GLY A 265 -27.50 2.87 -48.59
CA GLY A 265 -28.60 1.96 -48.92
C GLY A 265 -29.93 2.67 -49.07
#